data_AF-A0A3Q2Y3Z9-F1
#
_entry.id   AF-A0A3Q2Y3Z9-F1
#
_cell.length_a   1.000
_cell.length_b   1.000
_cell.length_c   1.000
_cell.angle_alpha   90.00
_cell.angle_beta   90.00
_cell.angle_gamma   90.00
#
_symmetry.space_group_name_H-M   'P 1'
#
loop_
_entity.id
_entity.type
_entity.pdbx_description
1 polymer ?
#
loop_
_entity_poly.entity_id
_entity_poly.type
_entity_poly.pdbx_seq_one_letter_code
_entity_poly.pdbx_strand_id
1 'polypeptide(L)'
;LKTLLNDLVEQYVAKNPKLMLRRTESVVEKLLTNWMSICLFNFLRESAGESFYMLFRAIKHQVDKGPVDAVTGKAKYTLNDNRLLREDVEYPSTQTMPAKVLDCDTITQVKEKLLDQTWKGTSVALRPHADSLHLGKSCVHRYTSRPVPLAVKYFFDLLDEQALQHNISDPETIHIWKTNSLPLRFWINILKNPQFIFNVQTSDHVDAVLFVIAQTFMDSCTIADHKLGRVSRA
;
A
#
# COMPACT_ATOMS: atom_id res chain seq x y z
N LEU A 1 -6.31 -10.71 -25.00
CA LEU A 1 -6.56 -10.96 -23.56
C LEU A 1 -7.90 -11.65 -23.34
N LYS A 2 -9.04 -11.04 -23.74
CA LYS A 2 -10.38 -11.62 -23.57
C LYS A 2 -10.49 -13.09 -24.02
N THR A 3 -10.09 -13.42 -25.25
CA THR A 3 -10.13 -14.81 -25.76
C THR A 3 -9.35 -15.78 -24.86
N LEU A 4 -8.09 -15.48 -24.54
CA LEU A 4 -7.27 -16.34 -23.68
C LEU A 4 -7.83 -16.46 -22.25
N LEU A 5 -8.52 -15.43 -21.76
CA LEU A 5 -9.17 -15.47 -20.46
C LEU A 5 -10.40 -16.38 -20.50
N ASN A 6 -11.16 -16.37 -21.59
CA ASN A 6 -12.27 -17.29 -21.78
C ASN A 6 -11.77 -18.76 -21.80
N ASP A 7 -10.68 -19.05 -22.52
CA ASP A 7 -10.07 -20.39 -22.51
C ASP A 7 -9.65 -20.81 -21.09
N LEU A 8 -9.15 -19.87 -20.30
CA LEU A 8 -8.80 -20.10 -18.89
C LEU A 8 -10.06 -20.38 -18.04
N VAL A 9 -11.14 -19.61 -18.25
CA VAL A 9 -12.43 -19.82 -17.57
C VAL A 9 -12.92 -21.23 -17.85
N GLU A 10 -13.00 -21.63 -19.13
CA GLU A 10 -13.47 -22.97 -19.53
C GLU A 10 -12.68 -24.07 -18.82
N GLN A 11 -11.35 -23.92 -18.75
CA GLN A 11 -10.48 -24.88 -18.07
C GLN A 11 -10.79 -25.03 -16.57
N TYR A 12 -11.06 -23.92 -15.87
CA TYR A 12 -11.33 -23.94 -14.42
C TYR A 12 -12.79 -24.29 -14.11
N VAL A 13 -13.74 -23.92 -14.97
CA VAL A 13 -15.13 -24.36 -14.89
C VAL A 13 -15.21 -25.88 -14.95
N ALA A 14 -14.45 -26.51 -15.86
CA ALA A 14 -14.39 -27.96 -15.99
C ALA A 14 -13.69 -28.67 -14.80
N LYS A 15 -12.95 -27.94 -13.97
CA LYS A 15 -12.22 -28.47 -12.81
C LYS A 15 -12.88 -28.01 -11.51
N ASN A 16 -12.43 -26.85 -11.01
CA ASN A 16 -13.00 -26.19 -9.85
C ASN A 16 -12.92 -24.68 -10.10
N PRO A 17 -14.04 -24.00 -10.34
CA PRO A 17 -14.04 -22.59 -10.68
C PRO A 17 -13.52 -21.72 -9.52
N LYS A 18 -13.60 -22.17 -8.26
CA LYS A 18 -13.02 -21.45 -7.10
C LYS A 18 -11.49 -21.41 -7.09
N LEU A 19 -10.81 -22.18 -7.95
CA LEU A 19 -9.35 -22.13 -8.11
C LEU A 19 -8.89 -21.14 -9.19
N MET A 20 -9.83 -20.58 -9.97
CA MET A 20 -9.52 -19.67 -11.06
C MET A 20 -8.73 -18.45 -10.55
N LEU A 21 -7.65 -18.11 -11.25
CA LEU A 21 -6.75 -17.00 -10.93
C LEU A 21 -6.14 -17.08 -9.52
N ARG A 22 -6.16 -18.22 -8.83
CA ARG A 22 -5.56 -18.34 -7.48
C ARG A 22 -4.03 -18.39 -7.52
N ARG A 23 -3.47 -18.91 -8.61
CA ARG A 23 -2.02 -19.00 -8.86
C ARG A 23 -1.69 -18.42 -10.23
N THR A 24 -0.42 -18.17 -10.50
CA THR A 24 0.04 -17.67 -11.81
C THR A 24 0.75 -18.82 -12.51
N GLU A 25 0.03 -19.57 -13.31
CA GLU A 25 0.51 -20.80 -13.94
C GLU A 25 0.54 -20.71 -15.48
N SER A 26 0.02 -19.61 -16.02
CA SER A 26 -0.11 -19.36 -17.46
C SER A 26 0.30 -17.93 -17.84
N VAL A 27 0.49 -17.72 -19.15
CA VAL A 27 0.79 -16.40 -19.71
C VAL A 27 -0.40 -15.45 -19.56
N VAL A 28 -1.64 -15.93 -19.64
CA VAL A 28 -2.83 -15.08 -19.55
C VAL A 28 -2.97 -14.40 -18.18
N GLU A 29 -2.62 -15.08 -17.09
CA GLU A 29 -2.63 -14.47 -15.74
C GLU A 29 -1.57 -13.37 -15.59
N LYS A 30 -0.39 -13.55 -16.19
CA LYS A 30 0.65 -12.50 -16.24
C LYS A 30 0.22 -11.33 -17.11
N LEU A 31 -0.35 -11.61 -18.29
CA LEU A 31 -0.88 -10.58 -19.19
C LEU A 31 -2.02 -9.79 -18.55
N LEU A 32 -2.90 -10.46 -17.79
CA LEU A 32 -3.97 -9.81 -17.03
C LEU A 32 -3.40 -8.80 -16.02
N THR A 33 -2.38 -9.21 -15.26
CA THR A 33 -1.73 -8.33 -14.28
C THR A 33 -1.10 -7.11 -14.98
N ASN A 34 -0.44 -7.31 -16.12
CA ASN A 34 0.14 -6.22 -16.91
C ASN A 34 -0.93 -5.28 -17.48
N TRP A 35 -2.02 -5.85 -18.01
CA TRP A 35 -3.13 -5.08 -18.54
C TRP A 35 -3.80 -4.22 -17.47
N MET A 36 -4.02 -4.78 -16.27
CA MET A 36 -4.50 -4.01 -15.11
C MET A 36 -3.57 -2.86 -14.76
N SER A 37 -2.26 -3.10 -14.72
CA SER A 37 -1.27 -2.06 -14.43
C SER A 37 -1.31 -0.92 -15.45
N ILE A 38 -1.41 -1.23 -16.74
CA ILE A 38 -1.51 -0.21 -17.81
C ILE A 38 -2.80 0.60 -17.66
N CYS A 39 -3.94 -0.09 -17.50
CA CYS A 39 -5.24 0.58 -17.46
C CYS A 39 -5.48 1.38 -16.17
N LEU A 40 -4.88 0.97 -15.05
CA LEU A 40 -5.05 1.61 -13.75
C LEU A 40 -3.95 2.62 -13.43
N PHE A 41 -2.92 2.76 -14.29
CA PHE A 41 -1.82 3.69 -14.04
C PHE A 41 -2.29 5.14 -13.83
N ASN A 42 -3.19 5.65 -14.68
CA ASN A 42 -3.70 7.02 -14.53
C ASN A 42 -4.51 7.17 -13.23
N PHE A 43 -5.35 6.20 -12.90
CA PHE A 43 -6.10 6.19 -11.63
C PHE A 43 -5.15 6.18 -10.43
N LEU A 44 -4.10 5.37 -10.49
CA LEU A 44 -3.07 5.31 -9.48
C LEU A 44 -2.33 6.64 -9.34
N ARG A 45 -1.92 7.27 -10.45
CA ARG A 45 -1.22 8.55 -10.43
C ARG A 45 -2.08 9.71 -9.93
N GLU A 46 -3.34 9.77 -10.35
CA GLU A 46 -4.20 10.96 -10.17
C GLU A 46 -5.18 10.85 -8.99
N SER A 47 -5.40 9.64 -8.48
CA SER A 47 -6.39 9.41 -7.41
C SER A 47 -5.83 8.68 -6.20
N ALA A 48 -5.21 7.52 -6.38
CA ALA A 48 -4.84 6.68 -5.23
C ALA A 48 -3.40 6.92 -4.73
N GLY A 49 -2.51 7.42 -5.59
CA GLY A 49 -1.07 7.49 -5.36
C GLY A 49 -0.68 8.38 -4.19
N GLU A 50 -1.34 9.52 -4.01
CA GLU A 50 -1.10 10.40 -2.87
C GLU A 50 -1.39 9.68 -1.54
N SER A 51 -2.49 8.92 -1.47
CA SER A 51 -2.85 8.15 -0.28
C SER A 51 -1.85 7.03 0.00
N PHE A 52 -1.39 6.31 -1.04
CA PHE A 52 -0.35 5.29 -0.88
C PHE A 52 0.98 5.89 -0.43
N TYR A 53 1.38 7.03 -0.99
CA TYR A 53 2.62 7.69 -0.60
C TYR A 53 2.56 8.21 0.84
N MET A 54 1.43 8.77 1.26
CA MET A 54 1.22 9.21 2.64
C MET A 54 1.24 8.04 3.62
N LEU A 55 0.64 6.90 3.26
CA LEU A 55 0.73 5.67 4.05
C LEU A 55 2.19 5.21 4.19
N PHE A 56 2.92 5.10 3.07
CA PHE A 56 4.34 4.71 3.08
C PHE A 56 5.17 5.64 3.96
N ARG A 57 4.99 6.97 3.83
CA ARG A 57 5.69 7.96 4.64
C ARG A 57 5.35 7.84 6.12
N ALA A 58 4.09 7.62 6.46
CA ALA A 58 3.66 7.45 7.84
C ALA A 58 4.29 6.19 8.47
N ILE A 59 4.30 5.07 7.74
CA ILE A 59 4.96 3.82 8.17
C ILE A 59 6.45 4.08 8.38
N LYS A 60 7.14 4.60 7.37
CA LYS A 60 8.59 4.86 7.45
C LYS A 60 8.92 5.78 8.62
N HIS A 61 8.19 6.88 8.76
CA HIS A 61 8.39 7.81 9.87
C HIS A 61 8.17 7.14 11.23
N GLN A 62 7.11 6.34 11.38
CA GLN A 62 6.79 5.68 12.63
C GLN A 62 7.83 4.63 13.01
N VAL A 63 8.29 3.83 12.06
CA VAL A 63 9.31 2.80 12.30
C VAL A 63 10.67 3.42 12.62
N ASP A 64 11.07 4.46 11.85
CA ASP A 64 12.37 5.14 12.01
C ASP A 64 12.43 6.05 13.24
N LYS A 65 11.29 6.33 13.90
CA LYS A 65 11.23 7.15 15.12
C LYS A 65 11.85 6.45 16.34
N GLY A 66 11.91 5.12 16.32
CA GLY A 66 12.41 4.31 17.42
C GLY A 66 13.73 3.63 17.08
N PRO A 67 14.40 3.02 18.06
CA PRO A 67 15.61 2.25 17.79
C PRO A 67 15.30 1.07 16.85
N VAL A 68 16.19 0.89 15.89
CA VAL A 68 16.23 -0.25 14.98
C VAL A 68 17.59 -0.90 15.13
N ASP A 69 17.60 -2.19 15.44
CA ASP A 69 18.81 -3.01 15.51
C ASP A 69 19.35 -3.21 14.09
N ALA A 70 20.57 -2.72 13.83
CA ALA A 70 21.22 -2.78 12.53
C ALA A 70 21.61 -4.20 12.09
N VAL A 71 21.76 -5.15 13.03
CA VAL A 71 22.13 -6.54 12.75
C VAL A 71 20.88 -7.38 12.52
N THR A 72 19.88 -7.27 13.38
CA THR A 72 18.67 -8.12 13.31
C THR A 72 17.52 -7.51 12.51
N GLY A 73 17.55 -6.20 12.27
CA GLY A 73 16.47 -5.43 11.64
C GLY A 73 15.22 -5.30 12.51
N LYS A 74 15.30 -5.63 13.81
CA LYS A 74 14.17 -5.47 14.74
C LYS A 74 13.98 -3.99 15.09
N ALA A 75 12.74 -3.54 15.13
CA ALA A 75 12.38 -2.15 15.41
C ALA A 75 11.49 -2.07 16.65
N LYS A 76 11.63 -1.01 17.47
CA LYS A 76 10.75 -0.77 18.63
C LYS A 76 9.32 -0.45 18.21
N TYR A 77 9.16 0.28 17.11
CA TYR A 77 7.86 0.62 16.55
C TYR A 77 7.63 -0.17 15.26
N THR A 78 6.88 -1.25 15.35
CA THR A 78 6.53 -2.09 14.21
C THR A 78 5.16 -2.71 14.40
N LEU A 79 4.50 -3.05 13.29
CA LEU A 79 3.27 -3.87 13.29
C LEU A 79 3.57 -5.37 13.20
N ASN A 80 4.84 -5.76 13.04
CA ASN A 80 5.23 -7.15 12.85
C ASN A 80 5.90 -7.71 14.11
N ASP A 81 5.23 -8.63 14.82
CA ASP A 81 5.72 -9.19 16.09
C ASP A 81 7.08 -9.90 15.95
N ASN A 82 7.34 -10.56 14.82
CA ASN A 82 8.63 -11.21 14.57
C ASN A 82 9.78 -10.21 14.41
N ARG A 83 9.47 -8.95 14.08
CA ARG A 83 10.42 -7.85 13.93
C ARG A 83 10.38 -6.88 15.12
N LEU A 84 9.66 -7.20 16.19
CA LEU A 84 9.58 -6.34 17.36
C LEU A 84 10.86 -6.41 18.19
N LEU A 85 11.46 -5.24 18.46
CA LEU A 85 12.55 -5.11 19.42
C LEU A 85 11.96 -5.12 20.83
N ARG A 86 12.03 -6.28 21.49
CA ARG A 86 11.48 -6.50 22.83
C ARG A 86 12.37 -5.95 23.96
N GLU A 87 13.64 -5.69 23.66
CA GLU A 87 14.57 -5.13 24.63
C GLU A 87 14.17 -3.70 25.01
N ASP A 88 14.30 -3.37 26.29
CA ASP A 88 14.12 -2.03 26.79
C ASP A 88 15.43 -1.26 26.64
N VAL A 89 15.60 -0.73 25.44
CA VAL A 89 16.68 0.21 25.13
C VAL A 89 16.22 1.59 25.60
N GLU A 90 16.94 2.19 26.54
CA GLU A 90 16.77 3.62 26.82
C GLU A 90 17.34 4.42 25.65
N TYR A 91 16.49 5.19 24.97
CA TYR A 91 16.90 6.15 23.96
C TYR A 91 16.30 7.52 24.32
N PRO A 92 17.08 8.61 24.25
CA PRO A 92 16.54 9.93 24.48
C PRO A 92 15.44 10.17 23.44
N SER A 93 14.22 10.44 23.90
CA SER A 93 13.16 10.91 23.02
C SER A 93 13.68 12.16 22.34
N THR A 94 13.87 12.15 21.02
CA THR A 94 14.03 13.38 20.26
C THR A 94 12.77 14.19 20.54
N GLN A 95 12.89 15.19 21.44
CA GLN A 95 11.78 16.08 21.72
C GLN A 95 11.37 16.64 20.38
N THR A 96 10.15 16.32 19.95
CA THR A 96 9.51 16.99 18.83
C THR A 96 9.26 18.39 19.33
N MET A 97 10.25 19.27 19.19
CA MET A 97 10.13 20.65 19.62
C MET A 97 9.01 21.26 18.79
N PRO A 98 7.87 21.67 19.38
CA PRO A 98 6.87 22.40 18.62
C PRO A 98 7.52 23.70 18.18
N ALA A 99 7.78 23.85 16.88
CA ALA A 99 8.21 25.12 16.35
C ALA A 99 7.10 26.14 16.63
N LYS A 100 7.41 27.16 17.44
CA LYS A 100 6.52 28.30 17.66
C LYS A 100 6.43 29.08 16.36
N VAL A 101 5.50 28.69 15.51
CA VAL A 101 5.10 29.42 14.31
C VAL A 101 3.93 30.33 14.67
N LEU A 102 3.89 31.50 14.05
CA LEU A 102 2.79 32.44 14.15
C LEU A 102 1.83 32.19 13.00
N ASP A 103 0.53 32.47 13.21
CA ASP A 103 -0.49 32.30 12.18
C ASP A 103 -0.27 33.20 10.94
N CYS A 104 0.55 34.24 11.09
CA CYS A 104 0.95 35.17 10.03
C CYS A 104 2.31 34.84 9.38
N ASP A 105 3.00 33.78 9.80
CA ASP A 105 4.27 33.39 9.19
C ASP A 105 4.05 32.90 7.75
N THR A 106 4.86 33.40 6.82
CA THR A 106 4.91 32.85 5.47
C THR A 106 5.55 31.46 5.47
N ILE A 107 5.28 30.68 4.42
CA ILE A 107 5.84 29.32 4.27
C ILE A 107 7.38 29.34 4.36
N THR A 108 8.06 30.34 3.78
CA THR A 108 9.52 30.49 3.86
C THR A 108 9.99 30.74 5.29
N GLN A 109 9.31 31.60 6.05
CA GLN A 109 9.64 31.89 7.44
C GLN A 109 9.41 30.68 8.36
N VAL A 110 8.36 29.90 8.12
CA VAL A 110 8.14 28.63 8.84
C VAL A 110 9.28 27.65 8.56
N LYS A 111 9.73 27.54 7.31
CA LYS A 111 10.87 26.69 6.93
C LYS A 111 12.15 27.15 7.61
N GLU A 112 12.42 28.44 7.61
CA GLU A 112 13.58 29.04 8.29
C GLU A 112 13.55 28.78 9.80
N LYS A 113 12.39 28.97 10.46
CA LYS A 113 12.21 28.69 11.90
C LYS A 113 12.42 27.21 12.24
N LEU A 114 11.92 26.30 11.39
CA LEU A 114 12.14 24.86 11.55
C LEU A 114 13.61 24.48 11.34
N LEU A 115 14.24 25.06 10.33
CA LEU A 115 15.67 24.87 10.04
C LEU A 115 16.54 25.44 11.18
N ASP A 116 16.19 26.58 11.78
CA ASP A 116 16.93 27.20 12.88
C ASP A 116 16.88 26.33 14.13
N GLN A 117 15.73 25.70 14.38
CA GLN A 117 15.57 24.81 15.52
C GLN A 117 16.26 23.46 15.33
N THR A 118 16.26 22.93 14.11
CA THR A 118 16.80 21.60 13.81
C THR A 118 18.33 21.60 13.69
N TRP A 119 18.96 22.72 13.33
CA TRP A 119 20.42 22.86 13.15
C TRP A 119 21.11 23.79 14.16
N LYS A 120 20.53 24.01 15.34
CA LYS A 120 21.18 24.79 16.42
C LYS A 120 22.55 24.18 16.78
N GLY A 121 23.62 24.95 16.58
CA GLY A 121 25.00 24.55 16.92
C GLY A 121 25.84 23.99 15.76
N THR A 122 25.32 23.94 14.53
CA THR A 122 26.09 23.52 13.33
C THR A 122 26.52 24.74 12.51
N SER A 123 27.70 24.69 11.89
CA SER A 123 28.18 25.75 10.98
C SER A 123 27.21 25.99 9.81
N VAL A 124 26.96 27.26 9.48
CA VAL A 124 25.99 27.70 8.45
C VAL A 124 26.22 27.04 7.08
N ALA A 125 27.46 26.65 6.77
CA ALA A 125 27.83 26.03 5.51
C ALA A 125 27.28 24.59 5.30
N LEU A 126 26.81 23.91 6.36
CA LEU A 126 26.30 22.53 6.31
C LEU A 126 24.76 22.46 6.28
N ARG A 127 24.08 23.60 6.26
CA ARG A 127 22.62 23.67 6.37
C ARG A 127 21.96 23.70 5.00
N PRO A 128 20.92 22.88 4.74
CA PRO A 128 20.18 22.96 3.49
C PRO A 128 19.42 24.30 3.36
N HIS A 129 19.30 24.80 2.13
CA HIS A 129 18.62 26.06 1.83
C HIS A 129 17.12 25.96 2.13
N ALA A 130 16.48 27.05 2.52
CA ALA A 130 15.04 27.07 2.85
C ALA A 130 14.17 26.56 1.69
N ASP A 131 14.57 26.82 0.44
CA ASP A 131 13.87 26.35 -0.75
C ASP A 131 13.91 24.83 -0.93
N SER A 132 14.83 24.12 -0.27
CA SER A 132 14.96 22.67 -0.32
C SER A 132 13.95 21.94 0.59
N LEU A 133 13.28 22.66 1.51
CA LEU A 133 12.32 22.08 2.45
C LEU A 133 10.89 22.18 1.86
N HIS A 134 10.24 21.08 1.49
CA HIS A 134 8.85 21.10 1.00
C HIS A 134 7.85 20.78 2.13
N LEU A 135 7.13 21.80 2.62
CA LEU A 135 5.97 21.64 3.50
C LEU A 135 4.72 21.40 2.64
N GLY A 136 4.42 20.13 2.36
CA GLY A 136 3.18 19.74 1.70
C GLY A 136 2.00 19.79 2.68
N LYS A 137 1.13 20.80 2.55
CA LYS A 137 -0.26 20.71 3.03
C LYS A 137 -1.04 19.92 1.97
N SER A 138 -1.53 18.74 2.32
CA SER A 138 -2.62 18.12 1.57
C SER A 138 -3.35 17.11 2.46
N CYS A 139 -4.38 17.58 3.15
CA CYS A 139 -5.41 16.77 3.80
C CYS A 139 -6.66 17.63 3.83
N VAL A 140 -7.46 17.60 2.76
CA VAL A 140 -8.91 17.34 2.72
C VAL A 140 -9.27 17.27 1.24
N HIS A 141 -8.95 16.16 0.57
CA HIS A 141 -9.68 15.82 -0.65
C HIS A 141 -11.00 15.19 -0.22
N ARG A 142 -12.07 15.97 -0.41
CA ARG A 142 -13.47 15.54 -0.37
C ARG A 142 -13.61 14.16 -1.03
N TYR A 143 -14.19 13.19 -0.32
CA TYR A 143 -14.66 11.89 -0.83
C TYR A 143 -15.85 12.06 -1.81
N THR A 144 -15.74 12.96 -2.80
CA THR A 144 -16.75 13.12 -3.84
C THR A 144 -16.51 12.05 -4.89
N SER A 145 -17.38 11.03 -4.89
CA SER A 145 -17.74 10.13 -6.00
C SER A 145 -16.82 10.19 -7.22
N ARG A 146 -15.57 9.72 -7.09
CA ARG A 146 -14.73 9.51 -8.27
C ARG A 146 -15.26 8.26 -8.99
N PRO A 147 -15.51 8.33 -10.31
CA PRO A 147 -16.05 7.19 -11.03
C PRO A 147 -15.07 6.01 -10.95
N VAL A 148 -15.60 4.81 -10.75
CA VAL A 148 -14.83 3.56 -10.79
C VAL A 148 -14.07 3.52 -12.13
N PRO A 149 -12.77 3.18 -12.15
CA PRO A 149 -12.02 3.13 -13.41
C PRO A 149 -12.71 2.22 -14.43
N LEU A 150 -12.87 2.70 -15.66
CA LEU A 150 -13.61 1.98 -16.72
C LEU A 150 -13.09 0.55 -16.93
N ALA A 151 -11.79 0.35 -16.79
CA ALA A 151 -11.18 -0.97 -16.91
C ALA A 151 -11.61 -1.94 -15.80
N VAL A 152 -11.81 -1.47 -14.55
CA VAL A 152 -12.32 -2.30 -13.46
C VAL A 152 -13.76 -2.69 -13.75
N LYS A 153 -14.60 -1.72 -14.13
CA LYS A 153 -15.99 -1.97 -14.49
C LYS A 153 -16.07 -2.99 -15.64
N TYR A 154 -15.42 -2.70 -16.76
CA TYR A 154 -15.39 -3.58 -17.92
C TYR A 154 -14.92 -5.00 -17.58
N PHE A 155 -13.86 -5.13 -16.78
CA PHE A 155 -13.32 -6.42 -16.44
C PHE A 155 -14.22 -7.21 -15.49
N PHE A 156 -14.86 -6.55 -14.52
CA PHE A 156 -15.81 -7.20 -13.63
C PHE A 156 -17.11 -7.58 -14.34
N ASP A 157 -17.61 -6.72 -15.23
CA ASP A 157 -18.74 -7.03 -16.12
C ASP A 157 -18.41 -8.26 -16.98
N LEU A 158 -17.18 -8.34 -17.52
CA LEU A 158 -16.71 -9.52 -18.26
C LEU A 158 -16.71 -10.79 -17.41
N LEU A 159 -16.22 -10.74 -16.16
CA LEU A 159 -16.25 -11.90 -15.26
C LEU A 159 -17.69 -12.34 -14.94
N ASP A 160 -18.60 -11.38 -14.76
CA ASP A 160 -20.01 -11.66 -14.51
C ASP A 160 -20.69 -12.29 -15.75
N GLU A 161 -20.39 -11.79 -16.95
CA GLU A 161 -20.84 -12.40 -18.22
C GLU A 161 -20.32 -13.84 -18.37
N GLN A 162 -19.05 -14.09 -18.04
CA GLN A 162 -18.47 -15.44 -18.10
C GLN A 162 -19.13 -16.38 -17.07
N ALA A 163 -19.36 -15.91 -15.85
CA ALA A 163 -20.06 -16.70 -14.84
C ALA A 163 -21.48 -17.07 -15.31
N LEU A 164 -22.22 -16.11 -15.89
CA LEU A 164 -23.56 -16.34 -16.45
C LEU A 164 -23.54 -17.36 -17.59
N GLN A 165 -22.60 -17.22 -18.55
CA GLN A 165 -22.46 -18.12 -19.70
C GLN A 165 -22.18 -19.57 -19.28
N HIS A 166 -21.48 -19.77 -18.17
CA HIS A 166 -21.14 -21.08 -17.63
C HIS A 166 -22.08 -21.56 -16.51
N ASN A 167 -23.23 -20.90 -16.31
CA ASN A 167 -24.22 -21.22 -15.27
C ASN A 167 -23.65 -21.21 -13.84
N ILE A 168 -22.65 -20.37 -13.57
CA ILE A 168 -22.13 -20.14 -12.22
C ILE A 168 -22.98 -19.07 -11.55
N SER A 169 -23.87 -19.51 -10.66
CA SER A 169 -24.73 -18.65 -9.86
C SER A 169 -24.24 -18.42 -8.42
N ASP A 170 -23.21 -19.16 -7.98
CA ASP A 170 -22.62 -19.05 -6.65
C ASP A 170 -21.89 -17.70 -6.47
N PRO A 171 -22.39 -16.79 -5.61
CA PRO A 171 -21.77 -15.48 -5.41
C PRO A 171 -20.36 -15.57 -4.84
N GLU A 172 -20.04 -16.61 -4.08
CA GLU A 172 -18.70 -16.81 -3.53
C GLU A 172 -17.69 -17.06 -4.65
N THR A 173 -18.03 -17.89 -5.64
CA THR A 173 -17.16 -18.16 -6.79
C THR A 173 -16.89 -16.88 -7.60
N ILE A 174 -17.91 -16.07 -7.87
CA ILE A 174 -17.77 -14.80 -8.60
C ILE A 174 -16.89 -13.81 -7.81
N HIS A 175 -17.10 -13.72 -6.49
CA HIS A 175 -16.27 -12.91 -5.61
C HIS A 175 -14.81 -13.37 -5.61
N ILE A 176 -14.56 -14.68 -5.58
CA ILE A 176 -13.20 -15.24 -5.68
C ILE A 176 -12.54 -14.83 -7.00
N TRP A 177 -13.25 -14.87 -8.13
CA TRP A 177 -12.69 -14.44 -9.42
C TRP A 177 -12.29 -12.96 -9.39
N LYS A 178 -13.17 -12.10 -8.88
CA LYS A 178 -12.93 -10.65 -8.77
C LYS A 178 -11.76 -10.36 -7.83
N THR A 179 -11.70 -10.98 -6.65
CA THR A 179 -10.62 -10.79 -5.67
C THR A 179 -9.27 -11.30 -6.16
N ASN A 180 -9.23 -12.51 -6.72
CA ASN A 180 -8.02 -13.10 -7.30
C ASN A 180 -7.51 -12.34 -8.52
N SER A 181 -8.36 -11.62 -9.24
CA SER A 181 -7.97 -10.91 -10.46
C SER A 181 -7.37 -9.53 -10.24
N LEU A 182 -7.87 -8.78 -9.24
CA LEU A 182 -7.53 -7.37 -9.08
C LEU A 182 -6.98 -7.04 -7.67
N PRO A 183 -7.73 -7.14 -6.55
CA PRO A 183 -7.19 -6.92 -5.21
C PRO A 183 -5.91 -7.69 -4.92
N LEU A 184 -5.90 -9.00 -5.15
CA LEU A 184 -4.80 -9.86 -4.74
C LEU A 184 -3.61 -9.85 -5.71
N ARG A 185 -3.78 -9.33 -6.92
CA ARG A 185 -2.73 -9.28 -7.96
C ARG A 185 -2.15 -7.90 -8.18
N PHE A 186 -3.02 -6.90 -8.32
CA PHE A 186 -2.60 -5.54 -8.58
C PHE A 186 -2.40 -4.78 -7.27
N TRP A 187 -3.43 -4.69 -6.42
CA TRP A 187 -3.39 -3.83 -5.23
C TRP A 187 -2.41 -4.33 -4.16
N ILE A 188 -2.40 -5.64 -3.88
CA ILE A 188 -1.38 -6.25 -3.00
C ILE A 188 0.04 -6.00 -3.53
N ASN A 189 0.24 -6.10 -4.84
CA ASN A 189 1.56 -5.91 -5.43
C ASN A 189 2.02 -4.46 -5.31
N ILE A 190 1.12 -3.49 -5.48
CA ILE A 190 1.38 -2.07 -5.24
C ILE A 190 1.70 -1.79 -3.76
N LEU A 191 0.90 -2.33 -2.84
CA LEU A 191 1.10 -2.13 -1.40
C LEU A 191 2.46 -2.65 -0.93
N LYS A 192 2.85 -3.84 -1.40
CA LYS A 192 4.12 -4.47 -1.03
C LYS A 192 5.33 -3.86 -1.73
N ASN A 193 5.13 -3.23 -2.89
CA ASN A 193 6.23 -2.73 -3.72
C ASN A 193 6.03 -1.23 -4.05
N PRO A 194 6.14 -0.32 -3.06
CA PRO A 194 5.97 1.12 -3.29
C PRO A 194 6.94 1.69 -4.33
N GLN A 195 8.11 1.06 -4.51
CA GLN A 195 9.12 1.41 -5.52
C GLN A 195 8.63 1.26 -6.97
N PHE A 196 7.53 0.54 -7.22
CA PHE A 196 6.94 0.43 -8.56
C PHE A 196 6.23 1.73 -8.99
N ILE A 197 5.88 2.60 -8.05
CA ILE A 197 5.14 3.83 -8.32
C ILE A 197 5.97 5.05 -7.92
N PHE A 198 6.69 4.95 -6.81
CA PHE A 198 7.41 6.07 -6.22
C PHE A 198 8.92 5.81 -6.29
N ASN A 199 9.69 6.89 -6.46
CA ASN A 199 11.14 6.82 -6.33
C ASN A 199 11.53 6.78 -4.84
N VAL A 200 11.34 5.64 -4.20
CA VAL A 200 11.60 5.41 -2.76
C VAL A 200 12.42 4.14 -2.56
N GLN A 201 13.17 4.10 -1.48
CA GLN A 201 13.85 2.89 -1.00
C GLN A 201 13.10 2.35 0.22
N THR A 202 12.87 1.05 0.22
CA THR A 202 12.21 0.33 1.32
C THR A 202 13.26 -0.45 2.09
N SER A 203 13.36 -0.22 3.39
CA SER A 203 14.20 -1.01 4.29
C SER A 203 13.43 -2.20 4.85
N ASP A 204 14.13 -3.24 5.31
CA ASP A 204 13.54 -4.50 5.78
C ASP A 204 12.46 -4.31 6.87
N HIS A 205 12.67 -3.37 7.78
CA HIS A 205 11.72 -3.07 8.84
C HIS A 205 10.46 -2.34 8.33
N VAL A 206 10.57 -1.52 7.28
CA VAL A 206 9.41 -0.92 6.60
C VAL A 206 8.67 -1.98 5.78
N ASP A 207 9.41 -2.82 5.06
CA ASP A 207 8.85 -3.94 4.28
C ASP A 207 8.05 -4.90 5.17
N ALA A 208 8.56 -5.21 6.37
CA ALA A 208 7.87 -6.04 7.34
C ALA A 208 6.51 -5.47 7.78
N VAL A 209 6.37 -4.15 7.85
CA VAL A 209 5.09 -3.48 8.18
C VAL A 209 4.16 -3.44 6.96
N LEU A 210 4.70 -3.13 5.77
CA LEU A 210 3.95 -3.19 4.52
C LEU A 210 3.37 -4.59 4.27
N PHE A 211 4.12 -5.64 4.62
CA PHE A 211 3.67 -7.02 4.55
C PHE A 211 2.45 -7.28 5.44
N VAL A 212 2.46 -6.84 6.70
CA VAL A 212 1.33 -6.99 7.62
C VAL A 212 0.09 -6.27 7.08
N ILE A 213 0.25 -5.03 6.62
CA ILE A 213 -0.85 -4.24 6.03
C ILE A 213 -1.40 -4.93 4.77
N ALA A 214 -0.53 -5.45 3.90
CA ALA A 214 -0.94 -6.20 2.73
C ALA A 214 -1.69 -7.48 3.11
N GLN A 215 -1.27 -8.18 4.17
CA GLN A 215 -1.98 -9.35 4.67
C GLN A 215 -3.37 -8.96 5.20
N THR A 216 -3.48 -7.90 6.00
CA THR A 216 -4.79 -7.38 6.46
C THR A 216 -5.71 -7.00 5.29
N PHE A 217 -5.16 -6.39 4.24
CA PHE A 217 -5.92 -6.10 3.02
C PHE A 217 -6.38 -7.37 2.30
N MET A 218 -5.52 -8.39 2.18
CA MET A 218 -5.87 -9.69 1.61
C MET A 218 -7.00 -10.36 2.41
N ASP A 219 -6.90 -10.35 3.73
CA ASP A 219 -7.86 -10.96 4.65
C ASP A 219 -9.23 -10.27 4.55
N SER A 220 -9.25 -8.94 4.40
CA SER A 220 -10.47 -8.16 4.16
C SER A 220 -11.20 -8.51 2.85
N CYS A 221 -10.51 -9.16 1.91
CA CYS A 221 -11.11 -9.64 0.67
C CYS A 221 -11.74 -11.03 0.82
N THR A 222 -11.58 -11.71 1.96
CA THR A 222 -12.15 -13.05 2.18
C THR A 222 -13.59 -12.97 2.70
N ILE A 223 -14.43 -13.93 2.32
CA ILE A 223 -15.82 -14.04 2.83
C ILE A 223 -15.87 -14.87 4.13
N ALA A 224 -14.74 -15.42 4.57
CA ALA A 224 -14.67 -16.26 5.75
C ALA A 224 -14.80 -15.43 7.05
N ASP A 225 -15.58 -15.93 8.00
CA ASP A 225 -15.63 -15.37 9.34
C ASP A 225 -14.25 -15.47 10.01
N HIS A 226 -13.72 -14.31 10.42
CA HIS A 226 -12.44 -14.23 11.10
C HIS A 226 -12.62 -14.67 12.56
N LYS A 227 -12.42 -15.95 12.83
CA LYS A 227 -12.31 -16.45 14.21
C LYS A 227 -10.98 -16.03 14.80
N LEU A 228 -10.96 -14.90 15.51
CA LEU A 228 -9.81 -14.46 16.29
C LEU A 228 -9.66 -15.37 17.53
N GLY A 229 -8.61 -16.18 17.55
CA GLY A 229 -8.20 -17.01 18.69
C GLY A 229 -6.76 -16.71 19.09
N ARG A 230 -6.27 -17.31 20.20
CA ARG A 230 -4.90 -17.09 20.70
C ARG A 230 -3.78 -17.50 19.71
N VAL A 231 -4.12 -18.20 18.62
CA VAL A 231 -3.20 -18.67 17.58
C VAL A 231 -3.38 -17.88 16.26
N SER A 232 -4.29 -16.90 16.21
CA SER A 232 -4.45 -16.02 15.06
C SER A 232 -3.22 -15.12 14.96
N ARG A 233 -2.52 -15.14 13.83
CA ARG A 233 -1.35 -14.30 13.58
C ARG A 233 -1.81 -12.85 13.44
N ALA A 234 -1.23 -11.96 14.25
CA ALA A 234 -1.31 -10.51 14.07
C ALA A 234 -0.37 -10.07 12.94
#